data_AF-A0A938SPC8-F1
#
_entry.id   AF-A0A938SPC8-F1
#
_cell.length_a   1.000
_cell.length_b   1.000
_cell.length_c   1.000
_cell.angle_alpha   90.00
_cell.angle_beta   90.00
_cell.angle_gamma   90.00
#
_symmetry.space_group_name_H-M   'P 1'
#
loop_
_entity.id
_entity.type
_entity.pdbx_description
1 polymer ?
#
loop_
_entity_poly.entity_id
_entity_poly.type
_entity_poly.pdbx_seq_one_letter_code
_entity_poly.pdbx_strand_id
1 'polypeptide(L)'
;MKKRYSAIRSTVGMSLFPFLAVLVCTMGALIVLLVLVLQLAKVDAADGEQLVGEPSAADVRRMEREDYEWQSAQLEQQRQEAKESVEENRLVLSHLEQHIRELEHRWKQLKDEAADLQARVQGGGQDQAVMQAELATLRDRIAATKQELEAAKERAASRPPAYAIVPYVGPNGTHRRPVFLECDARGVTIQPEGI
;
A
#
# COMPACT_ATOMS: atom_id res chain seq x y z
N MET A 1 -46.26 85.65 36.95
CA MET A 1 -45.15 86.29 36.19
C MET A 1 -45.18 85.78 34.75
N LYS A 2 -45.00 86.68 33.77
CA LYS A 2 -45.22 86.48 32.34
C LYS A 2 -43.90 86.14 31.60
N LYS A 3 -44.03 85.23 30.61
CA LYS A 3 -43.26 85.08 29.35
C LYS A 3 -41.79 84.60 29.50
N ARG A 4 -41.18 83.85 28.57
CA ARG A 4 -41.17 83.99 27.10
C ARG A 4 -40.75 82.66 26.43
N TYR A 5 -41.43 82.29 25.35
CA TYR A 5 -40.90 81.35 24.35
C TYR A 5 -40.05 82.14 23.35
N SER A 6 -38.86 81.63 23.02
CA SER A 6 -37.99 82.14 21.95
C SER A 6 -37.70 81.01 20.96
N ALA A 7 -38.23 81.15 19.75
CA ALA A 7 -37.97 80.27 18.63
C ALA A 7 -36.70 80.72 17.89
N ILE A 8 -35.86 79.77 17.47
CA ILE A 8 -34.71 80.02 16.58
C ILE A 8 -34.96 79.24 15.29
N ARG A 9 -34.94 79.99 14.17
CA ARG A 9 -35.08 79.48 12.79
C ARG A 9 -33.81 78.74 12.35
N SER A 10 -34.05 77.72 11.54
CA SER A 10 -33.11 76.77 10.95
C SER A 10 -32.34 77.34 9.76
N THR A 11 -31.03 77.10 9.75
CA THR A 11 -30.17 77.18 8.55
C THR A 11 -29.95 75.77 8.02
N VAL A 12 -30.44 75.51 6.80
CA VAL A 12 -30.32 74.23 6.09
C VAL A 12 -28.91 74.12 5.50
N GLY A 13 -28.06 73.31 6.13
CA GLY A 13 -26.89 72.70 5.47
C GLY A 13 -27.28 71.29 5.04
N MET A 14 -27.17 70.97 3.75
CA MET A 14 -27.35 69.62 3.24
C MET A 14 -26.25 68.73 3.84
N SER A 15 -26.60 67.93 4.84
CA SER A 15 -25.67 67.08 5.57
C SER A 15 -25.51 65.73 4.86
N LEU A 16 -24.27 65.23 4.77
CA LEU A 16 -23.93 63.87 4.33
C LEU A 16 -24.24 62.80 5.41
N PHE A 17 -24.79 63.22 6.55
CA PHE A 17 -25.18 62.41 7.69
C PHE A 17 -26.34 61.41 7.46
N PRO A 18 -27.36 61.67 6.61
CA PRO A 18 -28.46 60.74 6.40
C PRO A 18 -28.02 59.46 5.71
N PHE A 19 -27.05 59.54 4.78
CA PHE A 19 -26.63 58.37 4.01
C PHE A 19 -25.82 57.40 4.86
N LEU A 20 -24.90 57.92 5.70
CA LEU A 20 -24.14 57.13 6.65
C LEU A 20 -25.05 56.53 7.73
N ALA A 21 -26.06 57.28 8.19
CA ALA A 21 -27.04 56.79 9.14
C ALA A 21 -27.86 55.62 8.56
N VAL A 22 -28.28 55.68 7.29
CA VAL A 22 -28.99 54.57 6.63
C VAL A 22 -28.06 53.37 6.44
N LEU A 23 -26.79 53.57 6.08
CA LEU A 23 -25.82 52.48 5.87
C LEU A 23 -25.46 51.75 7.18
N VAL A 24 -25.27 52.50 8.27
CA VAL A 24 -25.09 51.92 9.61
C VAL A 24 -26.38 51.23 10.09
N CYS A 25 -27.55 51.77 9.75
CA CYS A 25 -28.83 51.18 10.11
C CYS A 25 -29.10 49.86 9.37
N THR A 26 -28.79 49.77 8.07
CA THR A 26 -28.93 48.51 7.32
C THR A 26 -27.92 47.47 7.75
N MET A 27 -26.67 47.85 8.01
CA MET A 27 -25.68 46.91 8.58
C MET A 27 -26.08 46.47 9.99
N GLY A 28 -26.58 47.37 10.84
CA GLY A 28 -27.06 47.04 12.17
C GLY A 28 -28.26 46.09 12.17
N ALA A 29 -29.25 46.33 11.29
CA ALA A 29 -30.41 45.45 11.14
C ALA A 29 -30.00 44.06 10.63
N LEU A 30 -29.06 43.98 9.68
CA LEU A 30 -28.54 42.71 9.19
C LEU A 30 -27.77 41.93 10.26
N ILE A 31 -26.99 42.61 11.12
CA ILE A 31 -26.28 41.95 12.22
C ILE A 31 -27.27 41.40 13.25
N VAL A 32 -28.31 42.16 13.62
CA VAL A 32 -29.35 41.68 14.54
C VAL A 32 -30.12 40.50 13.94
N LEU A 33 -30.47 40.57 12.65
CA LEU A 33 -31.15 39.49 11.94
C LEU A 33 -30.26 38.24 11.86
N LEU A 34 -28.97 38.40 11.58
CA LEU A 34 -28.00 37.30 11.58
C LEU A 34 -27.89 36.66 12.97
N VAL A 35 -27.80 37.46 14.04
CA VAL A 35 -27.75 36.95 15.42
C VAL A 35 -29.04 36.21 15.77
N LEU A 36 -30.19 36.70 15.35
CA LEU A 36 -31.48 36.01 15.53
C LEU A 36 -31.50 34.68 14.81
N VAL A 37 -31.07 34.62 13.54
CA VAL A 37 -30.99 33.36 12.79
C VAL A 37 -30.03 32.36 13.43
N LEU A 38 -28.89 32.82 13.96
CA LEU A 38 -27.94 31.99 14.71
C LEU A 38 -28.53 31.51 16.05
N GLN A 39 -29.40 32.29 16.69
CA GLN A 39 -30.10 31.87 17.91
C GLN A 39 -31.22 30.87 17.59
N LEU A 40 -31.99 31.09 16.53
CA LEU A 40 -32.99 30.13 16.03
C LEU A 40 -32.35 28.79 15.67
N ALA A 41 -31.20 28.78 14.98
CA ALA A 41 -30.47 27.54 14.68
C ALA A 41 -29.97 26.81 15.95
N LYS A 42 -29.64 27.55 17.02
CA LYS A 42 -29.30 26.97 18.32
C LYS A 42 -30.52 26.46 19.08
N VAL A 43 -31.68 27.10 18.91
CA VAL A 43 -32.95 26.65 19.50
C VAL A 43 -33.48 25.43 18.74
N ASP A 44 -33.33 25.36 17.42
CA ASP A 44 -33.62 24.16 16.63
C ASP A 44 -32.68 22.99 16.99
N ALA A 45 -31.42 23.29 17.36
CA ALA A 45 -30.53 22.30 17.96
C ALA A 45 -31.02 21.86 19.35
N ALA A 46 -31.53 22.79 20.17
CA ALA A 46 -32.07 22.53 21.51
C ALA A 46 -33.42 21.78 21.51
N ASP A 47 -34.29 22.02 20.53
CA ASP A 47 -35.57 21.32 20.35
C ASP A 47 -35.36 20.01 19.54
N GLY A 48 -34.29 19.91 18.76
CA GLY A 48 -33.81 18.69 18.10
C GLY A 48 -32.96 17.77 18.99
N GLU A 49 -32.54 18.23 20.18
CA GLU A 49 -31.72 17.51 21.16
C GLU A 49 -32.49 16.41 21.92
N GLN A 50 -33.77 16.17 21.61
CA GLN A 50 -34.56 15.09 22.19
C GLN A 50 -34.67 13.80 21.36
N LEU A 51 -33.88 13.65 20.27
CA LEU A 51 -33.82 12.38 19.52
C LEU A 51 -32.40 11.86 19.21
N VAL A 52 -31.33 12.48 19.71
CA VAL A 52 -29.99 11.89 19.70
C VAL A 52 -29.40 11.98 21.11
N GLY A 53 -29.79 11.02 21.96
CA GLY A 53 -29.18 10.89 23.29
C GLY A 53 -27.69 10.60 23.18
N GLU A 54 -26.88 11.12 24.12
CA GLU A 54 -25.50 10.70 24.28
C GLU A 54 -25.42 9.16 24.29
N PRO A 55 -24.53 8.55 23.49
CA PRO A 55 -24.47 7.09 23.41
C PRO A 55 -24.21 6.53 24.80
N SER A 56 -25.03 5.55 25.22
CA SER A 56 -24.84 4.89 26.51
C SER A 56 -23.45 4.26 26.55
N ALA A 57 -22.87 4.11 27.74
CA ALA A 57 -21.63 3.35 27.90
C ALA A 57 -21.74 1.92 27.34
N ALA A 58 -22.96 1.37 27.23
CA ALA A 58 -23.20 0.10 26.55
C ALA A 58 -23.10 0.19 25.01
N ASP A 59 -23.51 1.31 24.42
CA ASP A 59 -23.49 1.55 22.98
C ASP A 59 -22.06 1.83 22.51
N VAL A 60 -21.30 2.63 23.26
CA VAL A 60 -19.86 2.86 23.02
C VAL A 60 -19.10 1.53 23.02
N ARG A 61 -19.33 0.66 24.01
CA ARG A 61 -18.71 -0.67 24.06
C ARG A 61 -19.14 -1.61 22.92
N ARG A 62 -20.33 -1.43 22.35
CA ARG A 62 -20.75 -2.19 21.16
C ARG A 62 -20.02 -1.70 19.92
N MET A 63 -19.96 -0.38 19.73
CA MET A 63 -19.23 0.23 18.62
C MET A 63 -17.75 -0.16 18.64
N GLU A 64 -17.09 -0.12 19.80
CA GLU A 64 -15.71 -0.58 19.95
C GLU A 64 -15.54 -2.05 19.54
N ARG A 65 -16.48 -2.93 19.92
CA ARG A 65 -16.45 -4.35 19.52
C ARG A 65 -16.61 -4.52 18.03
N GLU A 66 -17.56 -3.80 17.43
CA GLU A 66 -17.79 -3.83 15.98
C GLU A 66 -16.56 -3.33 15.21
N ASP A 67 -15.89 -2.28 15.70
CA ASP A 67 -14.64 -1.78 15.14
C ASP A 67 -13.51 -2.82 15.24
N TYR A 68 -13.37 -3.49 16.39
CA TYR A 68 -12.38 -4.55 16.55
C TYR A 68 -12.69 -5.80 15.70
N GLU A 69 -13.96 -6.16 15.58
CA GLU A 69 -14.40 -7.26 14.72
C GLU A 69 -14.10 -6.95 13.25
N TRP A 70 -14.37 -5.72 12.81
CA TRP A 70 -14.04 -5.26 11.47
C TRP A 70 -12.52 -5.29 11.21
N GLN A 71 -11.71 -4.76 12.14
CA GLN A 71 -10.25 -4.80 12.03
C GLN A 71 -9.72 -6.24 11.98
N SER A 72 -10.27 -7.13 12.80
CA SER A 72 -9.92 -8.55 12.83
C SER A 72 -10.24 -9.23 11.49
N ALA A 73 -11.43 -8.97 10.94
CA ALA A 73 -11.85 -9.49 9.64
C ALA A 73 -10.92 -9.00 8.50
N GLN A 74 -10.56 -7.71 8.52
CA GLN A 74 -9.65 -7.13 7.53
C GLN A 74 -8.25 -7.76 7.60
N LEU A 75 -7.71 -7.95 8.82
CA LEU A 75 -6.41 -8.60 9.01
C LEU A 75 -6.45 -10.06 8.59
N GLU A 76 -7.55 -10.77 8.84
CA GLU A 76 -7.72 -12.16 8.43
C GLU A 76 -7.78 -12.28 6.89
N GLN A 77 -8.48 -11.36 6.22
CA GLN A 77 -8.47 -11.27 4.77
C GLN A 77 -7.06 -11.04 4.22
N GLN A 78 -6.34 -10.04 4.73
CA GLN A 78 -4.96 -9.75 4.30
C GLN A 78 -4.03 -10.95 4.55
N ARG A 79 -4.20 -11.66 5.67
CA ARG A 79 -3.45 -12.88 5.97
C ARG A 79 -3.74 -13.98 4.95
N GLN A 80 -4.99 -14.12 4.53
CA GLN A 80 -5.38 -15.12 3.54
C GLN A 80 -4.81 -14.80 2.16
N GLU A 81 -4.91 -13.54 1.71
CA GLU A 81 -4.30 -13.06 0.47
C GLU A 81 -2.78 -13.26 0.47
N ALA A 82 -2.12 -12.93 1.59
CA ALA A 82 -0.67 -13.15 1.75
C ALA A 82 -0.31 -14.64 1.66
N LYS A 83 -1.08 -15.53 2.30
CA LYS A 83 -0.87 -16.99 2.19
C LYS A 83 -1.01 -17.49 0.76
N GLU A 84 -2.04 -17.05 0.05
CA GLU A 84 -2.26 -17.43 -1.35
C GLU A 84 -1.10 -16.98 -2.22
N SER A 85 -0.64 -15.74 -2.06
CA SER A 85 0.54 -15.24 -2.80
C SER A 85 1.81 -16.05 -2.50
N VAL A 86 2.00 -16.52 -1.27
CA VAL A 86 3.17 -17.35 -0.90
C VAL A 86 3.09 -18.71 -1.58
N GLU A 87 1.93 -19.35 -1.61
CA GLU A 87 1.74 -20.64 -2.28
C GLU A 87 1.93 -20.53 -3.79
N GLU A 88 1.40 -19.48 -4.42
CA GLU A 88 1.65 -19.19 -5.84
C GLU A 88 3.14 -18.99 -6.13
N ASN A 89 3.82 -18.20 -5.29
CA ASN A 89 5.26 -17.97 -5.43
C ASN A 89 6.08 -19.26 -5.29
N ARG A 90 5.68 -20.16 -4.37
CA ARG A 90 6.32 -21.47 -4.19
C ARG A 90 6.16 -22.36 -5.41
N LEU A 91 4.96 -22.40 -6.01
CA LEU A 91 4.71 -23.18 -7.23
C LEU A 91 5.58 -22.68 -8.39
N VAL A 92 5.65 -21.36 -8.57
CA VAL A 92 6.48 -20.76 -9.62
C VAL A 92 7.96 -21.05 -9.39
N LEU A 93 8.46 -20.93 -8.16
CA LEU A 93 9.84 -21.25 -7.83
C LEU A 93 10.16 -22.72 -8.11
N SER A 94 9.29 -23.65 -7.70
CA SER A 94 9.45 -25.07 -7.96
C SER A 94 9.54 -25.36 -9.47
N HIS A 95 8.70 -24.72 -10.29
CA HIS A 95 8.73 -24.88 -11.73
C HIS A 95 10.05 -24.36 -12.34
N LEU A 96 10.54 -23.19 -11.89
CA LEU A 96 11.82 -22.63 -12.36
C LEU A 96 13.00 -23.53 -11.97
N GLU A 97 13.04 -24.02 -10.74
CA GLU A 97 14.09 -24.93 -10.29
C GLU A 97 14.11 -26.24 -11.09
N GLN A 98 12.94 -26.82 -11.34
CA GLN A 98 12.83 -28.01 -12.18
C GLN A 98 13.34 -27.74 -13.60
N HIS A 99 12.94 -26.61 -14.20
CA HIS A 99 13.38 -26.23 -15.54
C HIS A 99 14.90 -26.01 -15.62
N ILE A 100 15.50 -25.38 -14.60
CA ILE A 100 16.96 -25.22 -14.49
C ILE A 100 17.64 -26.59 -14.45
N ARG A 101 17.17 -27.52 -13.60
CA ARG A 101 17.74 -28.88 -13.51
C ARG A 101 17.66 -29.63 -14.84
N GLU A 102 16.55 -29.49 -15.55
CA GLU A 102 16.36 -30.09 -16.88
C GLU A 102 17.32 -29.51 -17.91
N LEU A 103 17.48 -28.19 -17.95
CA LEU A 103 18.44 -27.52 -18.83
C LEU A 103 19.89 -27.91 -18.51
N GLU A 104 20.25 -28.01 -17.23
CA GLU A 104 21.58 -28.47 -16.80
C GLU A 104 21.85 -29.91 -17.25
N HIS A 105 20.87 -30.80 -17.08
CA HIS A 105 20.98 -32.19 -17.52
C HIS A 105 21.17 -32.27 -19.05
N ARG A 106 20.33 -31.53 -19.81
CA ARG A 106 20.40 -31.50 -21.26
C ARG A 106 21.71 -30.92 -21.77
N TRP A 107 22.20 -29.84 -21.16
CA TRP A 107 23.49 -29.25 -21.48
C TRP A 107 24.64 -30.24 -21.26
N LYS A 108 24.62 -30.96 -20.14
CA LYS A 108 25.61 -32.00 -19.84
C LYS A 108 25.58 -33.14 -20.86
N GLN A 109 24.39 -33.65 -21.18
CA GLN A 109 24.23 -34.71 -22.20
C GLN A 109 24.79 -34.30 -23.56
N LEU A 110 24.43 -33.10 -24.05
CA LEU A 110 24.93 -32.59 -25.33
C LEU A 110 26.46 -32.42 -25.31
N LYS A 111 27.02 -31.97 -24.18
CA LYS A 111 28.46 -31.82 -24.01
C LYS A 111 29.18 -33.17 -24.07
N ASP A 112 28.64 -34.19 -23.40
CA ASP A 112 29.21 -35.54 -23.39
C ASP A 112 29.12 -36.18 -24.79
N GLU A 113 27.99 -36.01 -25.48
CA GLU A 113 27.78 -36.45 -26.88
C GLU A 113 28.76 -35.77 -27.85
N ALA A 114 28.94 -34.45 -27.72
CA ALA A 114 29.90 -33.71 -28.53
C ALA A 114 31.36 -34.14 -28.25
N ALA A 115 31.68 -34.49 -27.00
CA ALA A 115 33.01 -34.99 -26.64
C ALA A 115 33.29 -36.37 -27.25
N ASP A 116 32.33 -37.30 -27.21
CA ASP A 116 32.44 -38.62 -27.83
C ASP A 116 32.60 -38.49 -29.35
N LEU A 117 31.75 -37.70 -30.00
CA LEU A 117 31.83 -37.48 -31.44
C LEU A 117 33.15 -36.78 -31.84
N GLN A 118 33.67 -35.87 -31.00
CA GLN A 118 34.96 -35.22 -31.23
C GLN A 118 36.12 -36.22 -31.16
N ALA A 119 36.08 -37.19 -30.25
CA ALA A 119 37.07 -38.27 -30.18
C ALA A 119 37.02 -39.14 -31.45
N ARG A 120 35.82 -39.46 -31.96
CA ARG A 120 35.64 -40.23 -33.20
C ARG A 120 36.15 -39.48 -34.44
N VAL A 121 35.90 -38.18 -34.54
CA VAL A 121 36.42 -37.33 -35.63
C VAL A 121 37.95 -37.27 -35.64
N GLN A 122 38.58 -37.27 -34.47
CA GLN A 122 40.05 -37.28 -34.36
C GLN A 122 40.66 -38.64 -34.71
N GLY A 123 39.91 -39.74 -34.56
CA GLY A 123 40.32 -41.10 -34.93
C GLY A 123 40.47 -41.34 -36.44
N GLY A 124 39.93 -40.44 -37.28
CA GLY A 124 40.04 -40.50 -38.74
C GLY A 124 39.14 -41.57 -39.39
N GLY A 125 38.61 -41.27 -40.58
CA GLY A 125 37.73 -42.18 -41.33
C GLY A 125 37.11 -41.54 -42.58
N GLN A 126 36.48 -42.35 -43.43
CA GLN A 126 35.87 -41.88 -44.68
C GLN A 126 34.71 -40.88 -44.46
N ASP A 127 34.10 -40.89 -43.27
CA ASP A 127 32.95 -40.05 -42.90
C ASP A 127 33.31 -38.79 -42.08
N GLN A 128 34.59 -38.42 -42.00
CA GLN A 128 35.07 -37.36 -41.12
C GLN A 128 34.41 -35.99 -41.39
N ALA A 129 34.12 -35.66 -42.65
CA ALA A 129 33.44 -34.42 -43.02
C ALA A 129 31.99 -34.35 -42.51
N VAL A 130 31.27 -35.48 -42.55
CA VAL A 130 29.89 -35.59 -42.05
C VAL A 130 29.87 -35.44 -40.53
N MET A 131 30.76 -36.15 -39.83
CA MET A 131 30.87 -36.05 -38.37
C MET A 131 31.32 -34.65 -37.91
N GLN A 132 32.13 -33.93 -38.70
CA GLN A 132 32.51 -32.54 -38.40
C GLN A 132 31.32 -31.58 -38.50
N ALA A 133 30.43 -31.76 -39.48
CA ALA A 133 29.22 -30.96 -39.62
C ALA A 133 28.22 -31.22 -38.46
N GLU A 134 28.10 -32.48 -38.05
CA GLU A 134 27.29 -32.86 -36.88
C GLU A 134 27.85 -32.28 -35.57
N LEU A 135 29.18 -32.29 -35.39
CA LEU A 135 29.83 -31.61 -34.26
C LEU A 135 29.58 -30.10 -34.22
N ALA A 136 29.60 -29.43 -35.38
CA ALA A 136 29.29 -28.01 -35.44
C ALA A 136 27.84 -27.75 -34.95
N THR A 137 26.90 -28.56 -35.44
CA THR A 137 25.49 -28.51 -35.02
C THR A 137 25.32 -28.74 -33.51
N LEU A 138 26.02 -29.73 -32.94
CA LEU A 138 26.00 -29.99 -31.50
C LEU A 138 26.59 -28.83 -30.69
N ARG A 139 27.68 -28.21 -31.16
CA ARG A 139 28.28 -27.03 -30.50
C ARG A 139 27.31 -25.85 -30.48
N ASP A 140 26.60 -25.60 -31.58
CA ASP A 140 25.59 -24.54 -31.65
C ASP A 140 24.45 -24.79 -30.66
N ARG A 141 23.96 -26.04 -30.57
CA ARG A 141 22.94 -26.45 -29.60
C ARG A 141 23.42 -26.28 -28.16
N ILE A 142 24.67 -26.65 -27.85
CA ILE A 142 25.29 -26.45 -26.53
C ILE A 142 25.32 -24.96 -26.18
N ALA A 143 25.70 -24.09 -27.13
CA ALA A 143 25.76 -22.66 -26.91
C ALA A 143 24.36 -22.09 -26.62
N ALA A 144 23.35 -22.47 -27.40
CA ALA A 144 21.96 -22.06 -27.20
C ALA A 144 21.40 -22.53 -25.85
N THR A 145 21.54 -23.81 -25.51
CA THR A 145 21.06 -24.36 -24.23
C THR A 145 21.79 -23.73 -23.04
N LYS A 146 23.08 -23.40 -23.17
CA LYS A 146 23.81 -22.69 -22.14
C LYS A 146 23.27 -21.27 -21.93
N GLN A 147 22.97 -20.53 -23.00
CA GLN A 147 22.35 -19.21 -22.90
C GLN A 147 20.97 -19.27 -22.22
N GLU A 148 20.14 -20.25 -22.60
CA GLU A 148 18.84 -20.47 -21.96
C GLU A 148 18.98 -20.78 -20.47
N LEU A 149 19.97 -21.61 -20.09
CA LEU A 149 20.26 -21.95 -18.71
C LEU A 149 20.65 -20.71 -17.89
N GLU A 150 21.57 -19.89 -18.39
CA GLU A 150 21.98 -18.67 -17.69
C GLU A 150 20.80 -17.70 -17.55
N ALA A 151 19.99 -17.52 -18.60
CA ALA A 151 18.79 -16.69 -18.53
C ALA A 151 17.73 -17.23 -17.55
N ALA A 152 17.62 -18.55 -17.39
CA ALA A 152 16.75 -19.17 -16.40
C ALA A 152 17.28 -18.95 -14.97
N LYS A 153 18.61 -19.04 -14.77
CA LYS A 153 19.27 -18.76 -13.49
C LYS A 153 19.12 -17.30 -13.07
N GLU A 154 19.31 -16.36 -14.00
CA GLU A 154 19.09 -14.93 -13.75
C GLU A 154 17.64 -14.64 -13.37
N ARG A 155 16.67 -15.24 -14.07
CA ARG A 155 15.24 -15.13 -13.72
C ARG A 155 14.96 -15.63 -12.30
N ALA A 156 15.52 -16.77 -11.92
CA ALA A 156 15.38 -17.30 -10.57
C ALA A 156 16.06 -16.38 -9.52
N ALA A 157 17.25 -15.87 -9.81
CA ALA A 157 18.03 -15.02 -8.90
C ALA A 157 17.45 -13.60 -8.73
N SER A 158 16.77 -13.07 -9.74
CA SER A 158 16.11 -11.75 -9.68
C SER A 158 14.91 -11.71 -8.74
N ARG A 159 14.46 -12.87 -8.26
CA ARG A 159 13.32 -12.97 -7.35
C ARG A 159 13.79 -12.69 -5.91
N PRO A 160 13.08 -11.84 -5.15
CA PRO A 160 13.46 -11.58 -3.77
C PRO A 160 13.43 -12.87 -2.95
N PRO A 161 14.43 -13.15 -2.11
CA PRO A 161 14.45 -14.32 -1.26
C PRO A 161 13.27 -14.27 -0.27
N ALA A 162 12.38 -15.24 -0.36
CA ALA A 162 11.26 -15.38 0.57
C ALA A 162 11.74 -16.18 1.80
N TYR A 163 11.93 -15.49 2.93
CA TYR A 163 12.17 -16.11 4.23
C TYR A 163 10.95 -15.93 5.12
N ALA A 164 10.64 -16.95 5.92
CA ALA A 164 9.57 -16.89 6.93
C ALA A 164 10.20 -17.08 8.30
N ILE A 165 10.05 -16.09 9.17
CA ILE A 165 10.49 -16.19 10.57
C ILE A 165 9.35 -16.84 11.35
N VAL A 166 9.55 -18.09 11.79
CA VAL A 166 8.57 -18.83 12.58
C VAL A 166 8.97 -18.77 14.06
N PRO A 167 8.21 -18.06 14.92
CA PRO A 167 8.53 -18.01 16.34
C PRO A 167 8.35 -19.39 16.98
N TYR A 168 9.37 -19.84 17.72
CA TYR A 168 9.33 -21.09 18.48
C TYR A 168 8.49 -20.93 19.75
N VAL A 169 7.52 -21.83 19.96
CA VAL A 169 6.69 -21.86 21.17
C VAL A 169 7.15 -23.01 22.07
N GLY A 170 7.96 -22.67 23.08
CA GLY A 170 8.45 -23.62 24.08
C GLY A 170 7.70 -23.57 25.42
N PRO A 171 8.00 -24.48 26.37
CA PRO A 171 7.35 -24.54 27.69
C PRO A 171 7.56 -23.29 28.56
N ASN A 172 8.63 -22.51 28.31
CA ASN A 172 8.88 -21.20 28.94
C ASN A 172 8.55 -20.01 28.01
N GLY A 173 7.72 -20.24 26.98
CA GLY A 173 7.34 -19.22 26.01
C GLY A 173 6.41 -18.16 26.59
N THR A 174 6.38 -16.99 25.96
CA THR A 174 5.43 -15.93 26.30
C THR A 174 4.37 -15.82 25.21
N HIS A 175 3.14 -15.43 25.56
CA HIS A 175 2.10 -15.10 24.58
C HIS A 175 2.28 -13.72 23.92
N ARG A 176 3.38 -13.01 24.23
CA ARG A 176 3.63 -11.68 23.68
C ARG A 176 3.96 -11.81 22.20
N ARG A 177 3.41 -10.91 21.39
CA ARG A 177 3.72 -10.85 19.95
C ARG A 177 5.23 -10.63 19.77
N PRO A 178 5.91 -11.42 18.93
CA PRO A 178 7.29 -11.16 18.56
C PRO A 178 7.40 -9.80 17.87
N VAL A 179 8.44 -9.05 18.21
CA VAL A 179 8.82 -7.82 17.52
C VAL A 179 10.08 -8.13 16.74
N PHE A 180 10.10 -7.83 15.44
CA PHE A 180 11.30 -8.03 14.63
C PHE A 180 12.03 -6.70 14.46
N LEU A 181 13.35 -6.75 14.55
CA LEU A 181 14.22 -5.60 14.33
C LEU A 181 14.97 -5.85 13.02
N GLU A 182 14.62 -5.10 11.98
CA GLU A 182 15.32 -5.10 10.70
C GLU A 182 16.39 -4.02 10.73
N CYS A 183 17.66 -4.41 10.66
CA CYS A 183 18.78 -3.48 10.60
C CYS A 183 19.38 -3.48 9.20
N ASP A 184 19.37 -2.34 8.52
CA ASP A 184 20.02 -2.13 7.23
C ASP A 184 21.02 -0.98 7.29
N ALA A 185 21.65 -0.65 6.15
CA ALA A 185 22.63 0.44 6.08
C ALA A 185 22.00 1.85 6.30
N ARG A 186 20.67 1.97 6.27
CA ARG A 186 19.90 3.21 6.40
C ARG A 186 19.37 3.39 7.81
N GLY A 187 19.15 2.31 8.57
CA GLY A 187 18.72 2.38 9.97
C GLY A 187 18.20 1.06 10.55
N VAL A 188 17.42 1.19 11.62
CA VAL A 188 16.72 0.08 12.29
C VAL A 188 15.23 0.31 12.13
N THR A 189 14.49 -0.71 11.67
CA THR A 189 13.02 -0.69 11.53
C THR A 189 12.41 -1.77 12.43
N ILE A 190 11.38 -1.41 13.18
CA ILE A 190 10.61 -2.29 14.05
C ILE A 190 9.42 -2.84 13.25
N GLN A 191 9.31 -4.15 13.13
CA GLN A 191 8.19 -4.83 12.47
C GLN A 191 7.28 -5.50 13.51
N PRO A 192 5.95 -5.47 13.31
CA PRO A 192 5.25 -5.04 12.10
C PRO A 192 4.89 -3.54 12.04
N GLU A 193 5.28 -2.74 13.03
CA GLU A 193 4.83 -1.35 13.14
C GLU A 193 5.45 -0.40 12.08
N GLY A 194 6.56 -0.78 11.46
CA GLY A 194 7.24 -0.03 10.40
C GLY A 194 7.95 1.25 10.88
N ILE A 195 8.31 1.32 12.16
CA ILE A 195 8.89 2.51 12.82
C ILE A 195 10.37 2.37 13.11
#